data_AF-A0A7S3NE87-F1
#
_entry.id   AF-A0A7S3NE87-F1
#
_cell.length_a   1.000
_cell.length_b   1.000
_cell.length_c   1.000
_cell.angle_alpha   90.00
_cell.angle_beta   90.00
_cell.angle_gamma   90.00
#
_symmetry.space_group_name_H-M   'P 1'
#
loop_
_entity.id
_entity.type
_entity.pdbx_description
1 polymer ?
#
loop_
_entity_poly.entity_id
_entity_poly.type
_entity_poly.pdbx_seq_one_letter_code
_entity_poly.pdbx_strand_id
1 'polypeptide(L)'
;HGVVRDSTWTELATTVNAGADILPLNKKVDWKAREKIVVAPTDFNLDHAEEFEILSVDNSGTKTILKVDRPATYKHYSGVTSFTGSNGVNADMTKTLEMRAEVGLLTRNVVFKGADDDSVE
;
A
#
# COMPACT_ATOMS: atom_id res chain seq x y z
N HIS A 1 9.71 22.88 4.42
CA HIS A 1 8.89 22.29 3.32
C HIS A 1 8.99 20.78 3.36
N GLY A 2 7.95 20.06 2.93
CA GLY A 2 7.96 18.59 2.86
C GLY A 2 8.81 18.09 1.70
N VAL A 3 9.39 16.89 1.85
CA VAL A 3 10.15 16.21 0.77
C VAL A 3 9.16 15.73 -0.30
N VAL A 4 9.37 16.14 -1.56
CA VAL A 4 8.59 15.63 -2.69
C VAL A 4 8.90 14.14 -2.87
N ARG A 5 7.86 13.34 -3.10
CA ARG A 5 7.98 11.88 -3.29
C ARG A 5 7.66 11.49 -4.72
N ASP A 6 8.46 10.58 -5.27
CA ASP A 6 8.25 10.03 -6.62
C ASP A 6 6.95 9.21 -6.69
N SER A 7 6.59 8.55 -5.59
CA SER A 7 5.32 7.87 -5.46
C SER A 7 4.80 7.93 -4.04
N THR A 8 3.51 8.22 -3.88
CA THR A 8 2.83 8.19 -2.57
C THR A 8 1.94 6.97 -2.39
N TRP A 9 1.87 6.12 -3.41
CA TRP A 9 0.94 4.98 -3.46
C TRP A 9 1.48 3.86 -4.35
N THR A 10 1.27 2.63 -3.93
CA THR A 10 1.54 1.41 -4.69
C THR A 10 0.62 0.28 -4.22
N GLU A 11 0.94 -0.96 -4.58
CA GLU A 11 0.21 -2.16 -4.20
C GLU A 11 1.21 -3.20 -3.71
N LEU A 12 0.73 -4.20 -2.98
CA LEU A 12 1.55 -5.36 -2.66
C LEU A 12 1.91 -6.16 -3.93
N ALA A 13 3.16 -6.60 -4.00
CA ALA A 13 3.64 -7.50 -5.05
C ALA A 13 3.15 -8.94 -4.85
N THR A 14 3.04 -9.37 -3.59
CA THR A 14 2.60 -10.71 -3.18
C THR A 14 1.72 -10.61 -1.95
N THR A 15 0.88 -11.61 -1.74
CA THR A 15 0.02 -11.70 -0.54
C THR A 15 0.88 -11.65 0.74
N VAL A 16 0.47 -10.80 1.67
CA VAL A 16 1.04 -10.72 3.02
C VAL A 16 0.07 -11.44 3.95
N ASN A 17 0.56 -12.45 4.67
CA ASN A 17 -0.25 -13.19 5.63
C ASN A 17 -0.19 -12.51 7.00
N ALA A 18 -1.22 -12.74 7.82
CA ALA A 18 -1.18 -12.37 9.23
C ALA A 18 0.07 -12.95 9.91
N GLY A 19 0.70 -12.16 10.79
CA GLY A 19 1.97 -12.50 11.44
C GLY A 19 3.22 -12.16 10.61
N ALA A 20 3.10 -11.72 9.36
CA ALA A 20 4.23 -11.26 8.57
C ALA A 20 4.51 -9.76 8.78
N ASP A 21 5.78 -9.38 8.77
CA ASP A 21 6.25 -7.99 8.94
C ASP A 21 7.11 -7.50 7.76
N ILE A 22 7.06 -8.24 6.64
CA ILE A 22 7.72 -7.92 5.38
C ILE A 22 6.64 -7.61 4.35
N LEU A 23 6.70 -6.40 3.78
CA LEU A 23 5.75 -5.92 2.77
C LEU A 23 6.48 -5.71 1.45
N PRO A 24 6.38 -6.65 0.49
CA PRO A 24 6.92 -6.47 -0.85
C PRO A 24 5.99 -5.60 -1.68
N LEU A 25 6.51 -4.53 -2.27
CA LEU A 25 5.74 -3.57 -3.08
C LEU A 25 5.88 -3.88 -4.58
N ASN A 26 4.84 -3.59 -5.36
CA ASN A 26 4.80 -3.96 -6.78
C ASN A 26 5.77 -3.13 -7.65
N LYS A 27 6.21 -1.96 -7.17
CA LYS A 27 7.20 -1.10 -7.83
C LYS A 27 8.22 -0.53 -6.83
N LYS A 28 9.26 0.13 -7.34
CA LYS A 28 10.20 0.87 -6.49
C LYS A 28 9.57 2.14 -5.93
N VAL A 29 9.91 2.47 -4.69
CA VAL A 29 9.54 3.72 -4.02
C VAL A 29 10.75 4.36 -3.33
N ASP A 30 10.66 5.66 -3.12
CA ASP A 30 11.67 6.49 -2.45
C ASP A 30 11.39 6.68 -0.95
N TRP A 31 10.46 5.89 -0.39
CA TRP A 31 10.08 5.89 1.02
C TRP A 31 11.28 5.60 1.94
N LYS A 32 11.19 6.04 3.20
CA LYS A 32 12.27 5.99 4.17
C LYS A 32 11.80 5.32 5.45
N ALA A 33 12.78 4.82 6.21
CA ALA A 33 12.53 4.39 7.58
C ALA A 33 11.93 5.55 8.41
N ARG A 34 11.13 5.20 9.42
CA ARG A 34 10.35 6.09 10.30
C ARG A 34 9.16 6.79 9.64
N GLU A 35 8.90 6.51 8.37
CA GLU A 35 7.69 6.99 7.72
C GLU A 35 6.53 6.04 7.94
N LYS A 36 5.32 6.60 7.91
CA LYS A 36 4.10 5.83 8.11
C LYS A 36 3.47 5.45 6.80
N ILE A 37 2.98 4.22 6.73
CA ILE A 37 2.20 3.70 5.61
C ILE A 37 0.88 3.14 6.11
N VAL A 38 -0.08 3.02 5.21
CA VAL A 38 -1.31 2.25 5.40
C VAL A 38 -1.38 1.16 4.35
N VAL A 39 -1.82 -0.04 4.76
CA VAL A 39 -2.18 -1.13 3.87
C VAL A 39 -3.70 -1.27 3.87
N ALA A 40 -4.32 -1.19 2.70
CA ALA A 40 -5.76 -1.29 2.56
C ALA A 40 -6.26 -2.74 2.78
N PRO A 41 -7.51 -2.91 3.24
CA PRO A 41 -8.15 -4.22 3.30
C PRO A 41 -8.37 -4.76 1.89
N THR A 42 -8.43 -6.09 1.79
CA THR A 42 -8.77 -6.78 0.52
C THR A 42 -10.02 -7.63 0.64
N ASP A 43 -10.71 -7.52 1.77
CA ASP A 43 -12.00 -8.13 2.03
C ASP A 43 -13.08 -7.06 2.23
N PHE A 44 -14.28 -7.48 2.62
CA PHE A 44 -15.43 -6.59 2.78
C PHE A 44 -15.40 -5.78 4.09
N ASN A 45 -14.42 -6.00 4.97
CA ASN A 45 -14.34 -5.28 6.23
C ASN A 45 -13.34 -4.12 6.12
N LEU A 46 -13.86 -2.90 6.10
CA LEU A 46 -13.04 -1.70 6.01
C LEU A 46 -12.09 -1.54 7.23
N ASP A 47 -12.45 -2.14 8.37
CA ASP A 47 -11.65 -2.08 9.60
C ASP A 47 -10.36 -2.92 9.53
N HIS A 48 -10.14 -3.67 8.45
CA HIS A 48 -8.89 -4.43 8.23
C HIS A 48 -7.79 -3.59 7.54
N ALA A 49 -7.96 -2.26 7.46
CA ALA A 49 -6.87 -1.35 7.14
C ALA A 49 -5.84 -1.32 8.28
N GLU A 50 -4.55 -1.37 7.96
CA GLU A 50 -3.49 -1.36 8.97
C GLU A 50 -2.43 -0.30 8.68
N GLU A 51 -2.12 0.50 9.71
CA GLU A 51 -1.00 1.45 9.67
C GLU A 51 0.28 0.84 10.24
N PHE A 52 1.41 1.16 9.61
CA PHE A 52 2.74 0.69 10.03
C PHE A 52 3.77 1.81 9.95
N GLU A 53 4.80 1.72 10.79
CA GLU A 53 6.04 2.47 10.62
C GLU A 53 7.07 1.62 9.86
N ILE A 54 7.72 2.21 8.86
CA ILE A 54 8.79 1.55 8.11
C ILE A 54 10.04 1.48 8.99
N LEU A 55 10.55 0.28 9.27
CA LEU A 55 11.83 0.09 9.94
C LEU A 55 13.01 0.15 8.96
N SER A 56 12.85 -0.47 7.79
CA SER A 56 13.87 -0.45 6.74
C SER A 56 13.27 -0.63 5.35
N VAL A 57 14.02 -0.15 4.35
CA VAL A 57 13.65 -0.18 2.94
C VAL A 57 14.78 -0.82 2.16
N ASP A 58 14.49 -1.95 1.51
CA ASP A 58 15.41 -2.58 0.55
C ASP A 58 14.96 -2.27 -0.88
N ASN A 59 15.84 -1.61 -1.62
CA ASN A 59 15.65 -1.19 -3.01
C ASN A 59 16.69 -1.82 -3.96
N SER A 60 17.46 -2.83 -3.49
CA SER A 60 18.53 -3.49 -4.23
C SER A 60 18.01 -4.28 -5.44
N GLY A 61 16.82 -4.86 -5.35
CA GLY A 61 16.16 -5.62 -6.42
C GLY A 61 15.42 -4.74 -7.43
N THR A 62 14.47 -5.33 -8.17
CA THR A 62 13.57 -4.61 -9.09
C THR A 62 12.35 -4.01 -8.42
N LYS A 63 12.05 -4.44 -7.20
CA LYS A 63 10.92 -4.03 -6.36
C LYS A 63 11.42 -3.57 -4.99
N THR A 64 10.64 -2.74 -4.30
CA THR A 64 10.92 -2.37 -2.92
C THR A 64 10.42 -3.44 -1.96
N ILE A 65 11.22 -3.80 -0.97
CA ILE A 65 10.80 -4.62 0.17
C ILE A 65 10.86 -3.75 1.43
N LEU A 66 9.75 -3.66 2.16
CA LEU A 66 9.69 -2.94 3.44
C LEU A 66 9.74 -3.94 4.59
N LYS A 67 10.48 -3.60 5.65
CA LYS A 67 10.30 -4.16 6.98
C LYS A 67 9.46 -3.17 7.81
N VAL A 68 8.44 -3.64 8.50
CA VAL A 68 7.57 -2.81 9.35
C VAL A 68 7.76 -3.09 10.85
N ASP A 69 7.28 -2.15 11.67
CA ASP A 69 7.44 -2.10 13.13
C ASP A 69 6.72 -3.22 13.87
N ARG A 70 5.67 -3.78 13.28
CA ARG A 70 4.89 -4.89 13.83
C ARG A 70 4.41 -5.84 12.74
N PRO A 71 4.14 -7.11 13.07
CA PRO A 71 3.45 -8.02 12.18
C PRO A 71 2.06 -7.51 11.79
N ALA A 72 1.63 -7.81 10.55
CA ALA A 72 0.27 -7.60 10.10
C ALA A 72 -0.70 -8.46 10.90
N THR A 73 -1.82 -7.89 11.31
CA THR A 73 -2.90 -8.59 12.01
C THR A 73 -3.75 -9.37 11.01
N TYR A 74 -3.93 -8.81 9.82
CA TYR A 74 -4.79 -9.34 8.79
C TYR A 74 -3.99 -9.83 7.58
N LYS A 75 -4.64 -10.69 6.80
CA LYS A 75 -4.12 -11.08 5.49
C LYS A 75 -4.44 -9.97 4.50
N HIS A 76 -3.43 -9.47 3.81
CA HIS A 76 -3.58 -8.54 2.70
C HIS A 76 -3.30 -9.27 1.38
N TYR A 77 -4.36 -9.52 0.62
CA TYR A 77 -4.29 -10.31 -0.61
C TYR A 77 -3.58 -9.55 -1.74
N SER A 78 -2.83 -10.30 -2.55
CA SER A 78 -2.33 -9.82 -3.82
C SER A 78 -2.21 -10.99 -4.79
N GLY A 79 -2.98 -10.93 -5.87
CA GLY A 79 -3.02 -11.97 -6.89
C GLY A 79 -3.75 -11.54 -8.16
N VAL A 80 -3.55 -12.35 -9.20
CA VAL A 80 -4.14 -12.20 -10.52
C VAL A 80 -4.84 -13.51 -10.84
N THR A 81 -6.14 -13.47 -11.07
CA THR A 81 -6.96 -14.66 -11.37
C THR A 81 -7.53 -14.55 -12.78
N SER A 82 -7.25 -15.53 -13.64
CA SER A 82 -7.83 -15.60 -14.98
C SER A 82 -9.03 -16.55 -15.00
N PHE A 83 -10.11 -16.12 -15.65
CA PHE A 83 -11.32 -16.90 -15.90
C PHE A 83 -11.47 -17.08 -17.40
N THR A 84 -11.42 -18.32 -17.86
CA THR A 84 -11.75 -18.66 -19.25
C THR A 84 -13.21 -19.12 -19.28
N GLY A 85 -14.08 -18.30 -19.87
CA GLY A 85 -15.48 -18.66 -20.05
C GLY A 85 -15.64 -19.57 -21.27
N SER A 86 -16.00 -20.84 -21.06
CA SER A 86 -16.46 -21.73 -22.14
C SER A 86 -17.98 -21.62 -22.30
N ASN A 87 -18.47 -20.43 -22.62
CA ASN A 87 -19.88 -20.20 -22.93
C ASN A 87 -19.95 -20.28 -24.45
N GLY A 88 -20.56 -21.34 -25.00
CA GLY A 88 -20.53 -21.81 -26.41
C GLY A 88 -20.93 -20.83 -27.54
N VAL A 89 -20.53 -19.57 -27.45
CA VAL A 89 -20.69 -18.50 -28.44
C VAL A 89 -19.38 -17.75 -28.72
N ASN A 90 -18.32 -17.89 -27.90
CA ASN A 90 -16.95 -17.47 -28.27
C ASN A 90 -15.93 -18.28 -27.44
N ALA A 91 -15.19 -19.20 -28.07
CA ALA A 91 -14.34 -20.19 -27.39
C ALA A 91 -13.00 -19.63 -26.83
N ASP A 92 -12.78 -18.32 -26.82
CA ASP A 92 -11.52 -17.74 -26.34
C ASP A 92 -11.73 -16.33 -25.76
N MET A 93 -12.39 -16.25 -24.60
CA MET A 93 -12.36 -15.05 -23.77
C MET A 93 -11.79 -15.40 -22.40
N THR A 94 -10.47 -15.24 -22.27
CA THR A 94 -9.81 -15.21 -20.97
C THR A 94 -9.95 -13.82 -20.38
N LYS A 95 -10.70 -13.70 -19.29
CA LYS A 95 -10.79 -12.45 -18.50
C LYS A 95 -9.85 -12.56 -17.30
N THR A 96 -8.99 -11.57 -17.13
CA THR A 96 -8.10 -11.49 -15.97
C THR A 96 -8.66 -10.51 -14.95
N LEU A 97 -8.79 -10.96 -13.70
CA LEU A 97 -9.13 -10.15 -12.54
C LEU A 97 -7.89 -9.99 -11.67
N GLU A 98 -7.40 -8.76 -11.56
CA GLU A 98 -6.29 -8.43 -10.66
C GLU A 98 -6.85 -7.82 -9.37
N MET A 99 -6.43 -8.35 -8.22
CA MET A 99 -6.80 -7.82 -6.91
C MET A 99 -5.55 -7.79 -6.03
N ARG A 100 -5.14 -6.59 -5.61
CA ARG A 100 -3.96 -6.37 -4.78
C ARG A 100 -4.27 -5.33 -3.72
N ALA A 101 -3.78 -5.55 -2.50
CA ALA A 101 -3.91 -4.57 -1.43
C ALA A 101 -3.09 -3.33 -1.79
N GLU A 102 -3.73 -2.18 -1.70
CA GLU A 102 -3.08 -0.89 -1.87
C GLU A 102 -2.19 -0.57 -0.66
N VAL A 103 -1.09 0.13 -0.90
CA VAL A 103 -0.18 0.63 0.14
C VAL A 103 0.05 2.12 -0.10
N GLY A 104 -0.34 2.95 0.86
CA GLY A 104 -0.22 4.41 0.80
C GLY A 104 0.77 4.95 1.81
N LEU A 105 1.53 5.98 1.42
CA LEU A 105 2.40 6.74 2.33
C LEU A 105 1.60 7.83 3.04
N LEU A 106 1.55 7.80 4.37
CA LEU A 106 0.76 8.72 5.19
C LEU A 106 1.52 9.98 5.61
N THR A 107 2.86 9.97 5.58
CA THR A 107 3.67 11.14 5.93
C THR A 107 3.63 12.19 4.83
N ARG A 108 2.61 13.04 4.86
CA ARG A 108 2.67 14.40 4.29
C ARG A 108 2.80 15.39 5.44
N ASN A 109 3.78 16.29 5.37
CA ASN A 109 3.82 17.48 6.22
C ASN A 109 2.65 18.40 5.84
N VAL A 110 1.44 18.13 6.33
CA VAL A 110 0.34 19.10 6.30
C VAL A 110 0.54 20.04 7.48
N VAL A 111 1.21 21.16 7.23
CA VAL A 111 1.28 22.25 8.20
C VAL A 111 -0.02 23.04 8.09
N PHE A 112 -0.91 22.86 9.06
CA PHE A 112 -2.00 23.81 9.27
C PHE A 112 -1.41 25.07 9.90
N LYS A 113 -1.29 26.15 9.14
CA LYS A 113 -1.02 27.48 9.70
C LYS A 113 -2.37 28.17 9.88
N GLY A 114 -2.86 28.24 11.12
CA GLY A 114 -3.95 29.15 11.46
C GLY A 114 -3.51 30.57 11.13
N ALA A 115 -4.40 31.37 10.55
CA ALA A 115 -4.17 32.80 10.51
C ALA A 115 -4.26 33.31 11.96
N ASP A 116 -3.20 33.93 12.46
CA ASP A 116 -3.27 34.78 13.64
C ASP A 116 -4.25 35.90 13.29
N ASP A 117 -5.47 35.85 13.85
CA ASP A 117 -6.35 37.01 13.91
C ASP A 117 -5.87 37.88 15.06
N ASP A 118 -4.89 38.75 14.77
CA ASP A 118 -4.54 39.87 15.65
C ASP A 118 -5.66 40.91 15.57
N SER A 119 -6.80 40.63 16.22
CA SER A 119 -7.74 41.68 16.61
C SER A 119 -7.36 42.18 18.01
N VAL A 120 -6.57 43.25 18.01
CA VAL A 120 -6.32 44.09 19.21
C VAL A 120 -7.59 44.86 19.55
N GLU A 121 -8.04 44.76 20.80
CA GLU A 121 -8.98 45.71 21.44
C GLU A 121 -8.32 46.35 22.65
#